data_AF-A0A392P798-F1
#
_entry.id   AF-A0A392P798-F1
#
_cell.length_a   1.000
_cell.length_b   1.000
_cell.length_c   1.000
_cell.angle_alpha   90.00
_cell.angle_beta   90.00
_cell.angle_gamma   90.00
#
_symmetry.space_group_name_H-M   'P 1'
#
loop_
_entity.id
_entity.type
_entity.pdbx_description
1 polymer ?
#
loop_
_entity_poly.entity_id
_entity_poly.type
_entity_poly.pdbx_seq_one_letter_code
_entity_poly.pdbx_strand_id
1 'polypeptide(L)'
;VTLERLNEGFTPRHCALSLVGEPIMYPEINALVDELHRRRISTFLVTNAQFPEKIKSLKPITQLYVSVDAGTKDSLKAIDRPLFGDFWERFIDQLRRNTFL
;
A
#
# COMPACT_ATOMS: atom_id res chain seq x y z
N VAL A 1 -17.40 -15.25 -20.78
CA VAL A 1 -16.40 -15.82 -19.85
C VAL A 1 -16.48 -17.34 -19.96
N THR A 2 -15.37 -18.05 -20.16
CA THR A 2 -15.39 -19.53 -20.18
C THR A 2 -15.57 -20.07 -18.76
N LEU A 3 -16.07 -21.31 -18.62
CA LEU A 3 -16.22 -21.93 -17.30
C LEU A 3 -14.88 -22.00 -16.54
N GLU A 4 -13.80 -22.25 -17.27
CA GLU A 4 -12.42 -22.23 -16.73
C GLU A 4 -12.04 -20.87 -16.14
N ARG A 5 -12.19 -19.78 -16.91
CA ARG A 5 -11.86 -18.41 -16.43
C ARG A 5 -12.77 -17.96 -15.29
N LEU A 6 -14.01 -18.46 -15.24
CA LEU A 6 -14.93 -18.22 -14.14
C LEU A 6 -14.46 -18.92 -12.86
N ASN A 7 -14.09 -20.20 -12.95
CA ASN A 7 -13.57 -20.98 -11.82
C ASN A 7 -12.25 -20.41 -11.28
N GLU A 8 -11.37 -19.92 -12.17
CA GLU A 8 -10.16 -19.18 -11.79
C GLU A 8 -10.51 -17.91 -11.01
N GLY A 9 -11.51 -17.14 -11.46
CA GLY A 9 -11.98 -15.94 -10.77
C GLY A 9 -12.50 -16.19 -9.34
N PHE A 10 -13.07 -17.38 -9.09
CA PHE A 10 -13.47 -17.79 -7.73
C PHE A 10 -12.31 -18.25 -6.84
N THR A 11 -11.11 -18.44 -7.41
CA THR A 11 -9.91 -18.90 -6.70
C THR A 11 -8.80 -17.84 -6.78
N PRO A 12 -8.94 -16.71 -6.08
CA PRO A 12 -8.01 -15.59 -6.21
C PRO A 12 -6.57 -15.97 -5.83
N ARG A 13 -5.63 -15.46 -6.62
CA ARG A 13 -4.18 -15.66 -6.41
C ARG A 13 -3.46 -14.41 -5.89
N HIS A 14 -4.11 -13.26 -6.04
CA HIS A 14 -3.54 -11.95 -5.76
C HIS A 14 -4.57 -11.09 -5.04
N CYS A 15 -4.12 -10.34 -4.02
CA CYS A 15 -4.93 -9.36 -3.31
C CYS A 15 -4.29 -7.99 -3.46
N ALA A 16 -5.02 -7.06 -4.08
CA ALA A 16 -4.66 -5.66 -4.18
C ALA A 16 -5.30 -4.87 -3.03
N LEU A 17 -4.49 -4.42 -2.09
CA LEU A 17 -4.87 -3.57 -0.98
C LEU A 17 -4.70 -2.11 -1.45
N SER A 18 -5.65 -1.65 -2.27
CA SER A 18 -5.50 -0.38 -3.00
C SER A 18 -6.82 0.30 -3.44
N LEU A 19 -7.98 -0.12 -2.92
CA LEU A 19 -9.27 0.32 -3.45
C LEU A 19 -9.64 1.74 -3.03
N VAL A 20 -9.87 1.97 -1.74
CA VAL A 20 -10.28 3.27 -1.17
C VAL A 20 -9.65 3.41 0.22
N GLY A 21 -9.32 4.65 0.58
CA GLY A 21 -8.70 4.97 1.86
C GLY A 21 -7.23 4.57 1.88
N GLU A 22 -6.65 4.53 3.09
CA GLU A 22 -5.25 4.19 3.29
C GLU A 22 -5.16 2.82 4.00
N PRO A 23 -4.78 1.73 3.30
CA PRO A 23 -4.82 0.36 3.83
C PRO A 23 -3.99 0.20 5.11
N ILE A 24 -2.85 0.90 5.21
CA ILE A 24 -1.96 0.78 6.36
C ILE A 24 -2.59 1.33 7.65
N MET A 25 -3.67 2.10 7.57
CA MET A 25 -4.41 2.55 8.75
C MET A 25 -5.20 1.42 9.43
N TYR A 26 -5.51 0.33 8.72
CA TYR A 26 -6.24 -0.79 9.30
C TYR A 26 -5.43 -1.45 10.44
N PRO A 27 -5.94 -1.51 11.68
CA PRO A 27 -5.17 -1.98 12.83
C PRO A 27 -4.67 -3.43 12.70
N GLU A 28 -5.42 -4.28 11.99
CA GLU A 28 -5.10 -5.71 11.82
C GLU A 28 -4.48 -6.02 10.46
N ILE A 29 -3.86 -5.04 9.80
CA ILE A 29 -3.26 -5.22 8.46
C ILE A 29 -2.26 -6.38 8.42
N ASN A 30 -1.48 -6.57 9.47
CA ASN A 30 -0.54 -7.68 9.57
C ASN A 30 -1.24 -9.04 9.68
N ALA A 31 -2.32 -9.14 10.45
CA ALA A 31 -3.10 -10.38 10.56
C ALA A 31 -3.78 -10.73 9.22
N LEU A 32 -4.28 -9.71 8.51
CA LEU A 32 -4.83 -9.87 7.17
C LEU A 32 -3.77 -10.39 6.18
N VAL A 33 -2.58 -9.77 6.16
CA VAL A 33 -1.48 -10.19 5.28
C VAL A 33 -1.05 -11.62 5.58
N ASP A 34 -0.86 -11.97 6.86
CA ASP A 34 -0.49 -13.32 7.27
C ASP A 34 -1.52 -14.37 6.77
N GLU A 35 -2.81 -14.07 6.90
CA GLU A 35 -3.88 -14.96 6.47
C GLU A 35 -3.94 -15.11 4.94
N LEU A 36 -3.72 -14.04 4.18
CA LEU A 36 -3.62 -14.08 2.72
C LEU A 36 -2.44 -14.94 2.27
N HIS A 37 -1.27 -14.76 2.87
CA HIS A 37 -0.07 -15.54 2.54
C HIS A 37 -0.22 -17.01 2.93
N ARG A 38 -0.87 -17.32 4.05
CA ARG A 38 -1.20 -18.70 4.46
C ARG A 38 -2.05 -19.41 3.40
N ARG A 39 -2.93 -18.67 2.72
CA ARG A 39 -3.76 -19.15 1.59
C ARG A 39 -3.03 -19.13 0.24
N ARG A 40 -1.74 -18.79 0.21
CA ARG A 40 -0.92 -18.61 -1.00
C ARG A 40 -1.46 -17.52 -1.94
N ILE A 41 -2.03 -16.47 -1.36
CA ILE A 41 -2.46 -15.26 -2.07
C ILE A 41 -1.39 -14.20 -1.89
N SER A 42 -0.82 -13.70 -2.98
CA SER A 42 0.19 -12.65 -2.93
C SER A 42 -0.45 -11.28 -2.66
N THR A 43 0.27 -10.37 -2.03
CA THR A 43 -0.29 -9.10 -1.53
C THR A 43 0.43 -7.89 -2.11
N PHE A 44 -0.34 -6.97 -2.67
CA PHE A 44 0.14 -5.71 -3.24
C PHE A 44 -0.50 -4.57 -2.46
N LEU A 45 0.28 -3.78 -1.73
CA LEU A 45 -0.22 -2.67 -0.93
C LEU A 45 0.17 -1.34 -1.57
N VAL A 46 -0.80 -0.45 -1.74
CA VAL A 46 -0.57 0.93 -2.20
C VAL A 46 -0.71 1.87 -1.02
N THR A 47 0.23 2.81 -0.86
CA THR A 47 0.21 3.82 0.21
C THR A 47 0.53 5.21 -0.33
N ASN A 48 -0.09 6.23 0.28
CA ASN A 48 0.19 7.65 0.00
C ASN A 48 1.42 8.23 0.75
N ALA A 49 2.23 7.36 1.36
CA ALA A 49 3.44 7.71 2.12
C ALA A 49 3.23 8.56 3.40
N GLN A 50 2.01 8.70 3.91
CA GLN A 50 1.74 9.56 5.06
C GLN A 50 1.94 8.87 6.43
N PHE A 51 2.16 7.54 6.45
CA PHE A 51 2.25 6.74 7.69
C PHE A 51 3.55 5.92 7.79
N PRO A 52 4.73 6.57 7.79
CA PRO A 52 6.03 5.87 7.73
C PRO A 52 6.24 4.87 8.87
N GLU A 53 5.84 5.23 10.10
CA GLU A 53 5.99 4.32 11.25
C GLU A 53 5.09 3.08 11.16
N LYS A 54 3.90 3.20 10.56
CA LYS A 54 3.04 2.02 10.34
C LYS A 54 3.61 1.12 9.24
N ILE A 55 4.15 1.70 8.17
CA ILE A 55 4.86 0.93 7.13
C ILE A 55 6.07 0.20 7.71
N LYS A 56 6.82 0.83 8.63
CA LYS A 56 7.93 0.18 9.33
C LYS A 56 7.50 -1.05 10.15
N SER A 57 6.28 -1.02 10.70
CA SER A 57 5.71 -2.15 11.45
C SER A 57 5.00 -3.19 10.56
N LEU A 58 4.91 -2.95 9.25
CA LEU A 58 4.28 -3.86 8.31
C LEU A 58 5.14 -5.11 8.14
N LYS A 59 4.51 -6.27 8.31
CA LYS A 59 5.14 -7.56 7.98
C LYS A 59 5.43 -7.64 6.48
N PRO A 60 6.37 -8.50 6.06
CA PRO A 60 6.68 -8.68 4.64
C PRO A 60 5.41 -8.90 3.81
N ILE A 61 5.24 -8.10 2.77
CA ILE A 61 4.23 -8.26 1.73
C ILE A 61 4.91 -8.63 0.42
N THR A 62 4.16 -9.12 -0.57
CA THR A 62 4.76 -9.43 -1.88
C THR A 62 5.32 -8.19 -2.56
N GLN A 63 4.60 -7.07 -2.52
CA GLN A 63 5.07 -5.83 -3.12
C GLN A 63 4.42 -4.59 -2.50
N LEU A 64 5.24 -3.58 -2.23
CA LEU A 64 4.81 -2.27 -1.75
C LEU A 64 4.85 -1.26 -2.91
N TYR A 65 3.79 -0.47 -3.06
CA TYR A 65 3.73 0.67 -3.95
C TYR A 65 3.55 1.95 -3.15
N VAL A 66 4.32 2.98 -3.51
CA VAL A 66 4.15 4.33 -3.00
C VAL A 66 3.58 5.19 -4.12
N SER A 67 2.42 5.80 -3.90
CA SER A 67 1.84 6.77 -4.83
C SER A 67 2.65 8.06 -4.77
N VAL A 68 3.17 8.49 -5.92
CA VAL A 68 3.92 9.74 -6.08
C VAL A 68 3.19 10.58 -7.13
N ASP A 69 2.29 11.43 -6.66
CA ASP A 69 1.39 12.18 -7.53
C ASP A 69 2.00 13.52 -7.99
N ALA A 70 3.07 13.97 -7.31
CA ALA A 70 3.78 15.20 -7.66
C ALA A 70 5.27 15.19 -7.25
N GLY A 71 6.07 16.02 -7.92
CA GLY A 71 7.52 16.10 -7.71
C GLY A 71 8.01 17.19 -6.75
N THR A 72 7.13 18.09 -6.29
CA THR A 72 7.50 19.20 -5.37
C THR A 72 6.52 19.32 -4.21
N LYS A 73 6.96 19.92 -3.10
CA LYS A 73 6.12 20.15 -1.91
C LYS A 73 4.81 20.87 -2.22
N ASP A 74 4.89 21.94 -3.02
CA ASP A 74 3.74 22.76 -3.35
C ASP A 74 2.75 22.04 -4.28
N SER A 75 3.27 21.31 -5.28
CA SER A 75 2.42 20.54 -6.20
C SER A 75 1.75 19.36 -5.50
N LEU A 76 2.48 18.64 -4.64
CA LEU A 76 1.94 17.54 -3.84
C LEU A 76 0.83 18.04 -2.91
N LYS A 77 1.02 19.20 -2.26
CA LYS A 77 0.00 19.81 -1.42
C LYS A 77 -1.27 20.16 -2.20
N ALA A 78 -1.11 20.68 -3.42
CA ALA A 78 -2.21 21.11 -4.27
C ALA A 78 -3.04 19.93 -4.80
N ILE A 79 -2.37 18.82 -5.17
CA ILE A 79 -2.99 17.61 -5.73
C ILE A 79 -3.56 16.73 -4.63
N ASP A 80 -2.75 16.33 -3.66
CA ASP A 80 -3.09 15.28 -2.69
C ASP A 80 -3.93 15.80 -1.52
N ARG A 81 -3.88 17.12 -1.28
CA ARG A 81 -4.55 17.79 -0.15
C ARG A 81 -4.34 17.02 1.17
N PRO A 82 -3.07 16.83 1.58
CA PRO A 82 -2.71 15.90 2.63
C PRO A 82 -3.27 16.33 3.98
N LEU A 83 -3.58 15.33 4.81
CA LEU A 83 -4.18 15.53 6.14
C LEU A 83 -3.20 16.11 7.16
N PHE A 84 -1.91 15.81 7.02
CA PHE A 84 -0.89 16.17 7.99
C PHE A 84 -0.11 17.42 7.57
N GLY A 85 0.25 18.27 8.53
CA GLY A 85 1.05 19.48 8.26
C GLY A 85 2.50 19.19 7.86
N ASP A 86 3.03 18.05 8.30
CA ASP A 86 4.37 17.51 8.02
C ASP A 86 4.37 16.50 6.85
N PHE A 87 3.37 16.56 5.96
CA PHE A 87 3.17 15.61 4.86
C PHE A 87 4.39 15.41 3.95
N TRP A 88 5.15 16.49 3.72
CA TRP A 88 6.29 16.46 2.81
C TRP A 88 7.48 15.76 3.43
N GLU A 89 7.72 16.02 4.71
CA GLU A 89 8.77 15.39 5.49
C GLU A 89 8.51 13.88 5.60
N ARG A 90 7.25 13.49 5.84
CA ARG A 90 6.79 12.08 5.80
C ARG A 90 7.03 11.43 4.45
N PHE A 91 6.63 12.11 3.37
CA PHE A 91 6.80 11.64 2.00
C PHE A 91 8.28 11.39 1.66
N ILE A 92 9.16 12.34 1.96
CA ILE A 92 10.60 12.22 1.71
C ILE A 92 11.23 11.11 2.58
N ASP A 93 10.83 10.99 3.84
CA ASP A 93 11.28 9.91 4.73
C ASP A 93 10.89 8.53 4.16
N GLN A 94 9.65 8.39 3.69
CA GLN A 94 9.17 7.17 3.05
C GLN A 94 9.99 6.81 1.81
N LEU A 95 10.27 7.76 0.92
CA LEU A 95 11.04 7.49 -0.30
C LEU A 95 12.49 7.10 0.02
N ARG A 96 13.17 7.85 0.89
CA ARG A 96 14.57 7.58 1.24
C ARG A 96 14.77 6.19 1.82
N ARG A 97 13.84 5.73 2.66
CA ARG A 97 13.93 4.42 3.32
C ARG A 97 13.66 3.25 2.36
N ASN A 98 12.78 3.44 1.39
CA ASN A 98 12.45 2.40 0.39
C ASN A 98 13.43 2.34 -0.78
N THR A 99 14.50 3.18 -0.79
CA THR A 99 15.52 3.19 -1.85
C THR A 99 16.69 2.22 -1.58
N PHE A 100 16.66 1.43 -0.50
CA PHE A 100 17.74 0.50 -0.13
C PHE A 100 17.27 -0.95 0.12
N LEU A 101 16.39 -1.45 -0.74
CA LEU A 101 16.28 -2.89 -1.00
C LEU A 101 17.05 -3.22 -2.29
#